data_AF-A0A351V783-F1
#
_entry.id   AF-A0A351V783-F1
#
_cell.length_a   1.000
_cell.length_b   1.000
_cell.length_c   1.000
_cell.angle_alpha   90.00
_cell.angle_beta   90.00
_cell.angle_gamma   90.00
#
_symmetry.space_group_name_H-M   'P 1'
#
loop_
_entity.id
_entity.type
_entity.pdbx_description
1 polymer ?
#
loop_
_entity_poly.entity_id
_entity_poly.type
_entity_poly.pdbx_seq_one_letter_code
_entity_poly.pdbx_strand_id
1 'polypeptide(L)'
;MERKKMRQSRTEWLEAVCQKEIVLFGAGAYAKAFYRDFKDELHISYCISNDERQNVFCLDGREVCQVYRVEKAIMDEHRFIILCAEKHGEMEKQLSAYGLRYGADYVDSGLFRVMNSSKKIVVFYGVCYMRALHHCLMESPSFMDIYDAYYWLGYRTRNIVEQETFLLLLGMAELYICHEAMTMEARIYLSALKQECKIIRIPLVMFNGYHPKTGERVGEDNVYSIVSSNTYFGPFITPDDVVNQCIRENRKLPEILKLISDVDYYKKDFLERNYRKEIRKIEVAEAAVDIQISDYILENHGKKRLFLNEKHISNCVIIELARRVLEALDLDGELPAEELCNRRLLYTTEVPVYPSVIEKLSLTVYGKKPKYRMFTFGKEIDVTFEEYIERYYDYCTMMKMCMEEGYFPDGRGYGRK
;
A
#
# COMPACT_ATOMS: atom_id res chain seq x y z
N MET A 1 -34.14 0.70 2.67
CA MET A 1 -34.93 0.40 1.46
C MET A 1 -34.73 1.46 0.37
N GLU A 2 -33.50 1.96 0.18
CA GLU A 2 -33.18 2.91 -0.92
C GLU A 2 -31.73 2.78 -1.43
N ARG A 3 -31.07 1.62 -1.25
CA ARG A 3 -29.73 1.36 -1.84
C ARG A 3 -29.77 0.99 -3.32
N LYS A 4 -30.93 1.08 -3.97
CA LYS A 4 -31.13 0.74 -5.40
C LYS A 4 -30.77 1.89 -6.36
N LYS A 5 -30.33 3.06 -5.86
CA LYS A 5 -30.08 4.27 -6.66
C LYS A 5 -28.63 4.48 -7.15
N MET A 6 -27.65 3.70 -6.73
CA MET A 6 -26.25 3.85 -7.21
C MET A 6 -25.88 2.84 -8.30
N ARG A 7 -26.66 2.81 -9.36
CA ARG A 7 -26.21 2.22 -10.64
C ARG A 7 -26.47 3.23 -11.76
N GLN A 8 -25.99 4.45 -11.54
CA GLN A 8 -25.84 5.40 -12.63
C GLN A 8 -24.67 4.90 -13.48
N SER A 9 -24.83 4.85 -14.80
CA SER A 9 -23.73 4.48 -15.67
C SER A 9 -22.62 5.53 -15.58
N ARG A 10 -21.38 5.14 -15.88
CA ARG A 10 -20.26 6.08 -15.98
C ARG A 10 -20.59 7.27 -16.88
N THR A 11 -21.22 7.00 -18.02
CA THR A 11 -21.64 8.01 -18.99
C THR A 11 -22.66 8.97 -18.38
N GLU A 12 -23.71 8.46 -17.74
CA GLU A 12 -24.71 9.30 -17.08
C GLU A 12 -24.09 10.16 -15.96
N TRP A 13 -23.13 9.62 -15.20
CA TRP A 13 -22.44 10.37 -14.16
C TRP A 13 -21.60 11.50 -14.75
N LEU A 14 -20.82 11.21 -15.81
CA LEU A 14 -20.02 12.21 -16.50
C LEU A 14 -20.89 13.30 -17.14
N GLU A 15 -21.98 12.93 -17.81
CA GLU A 15 -22.91 13.89 -18.39
C GLU A 15 -23.49 14.83 -17.32
N ALA A 16 -23.87 14.28 -16.16
CA ALA A 16 -24.37 15.07 -15.03
C ALA A 16 -23.30 16.02 -14.46
N VAL A 17 -22.03 15.61 -14.42
CA VAL A 17 -20.92 16.45 -13.92
C VAL A 17 -20.51 17.50 -14.95
N CYS A 18 -20.40 17.15 -16.23
CA CYS A 18 -19.98 18.06 -17.30
C CYS A 18 -21.02 19.15 -17.60
N GLN A 19 -22.28 18.97 -17.19
CA GLN A 19 -23.30 20.02 -17.26
C GLN A 19 -23.19 21.06 -16.14
N LYS A 20 -22.37 20.79 -15.11
CA LYS A 20 -22.16 21.69 -13.96
C LYS A 20 -20.96 22.61 -14.17
N GLU A 21 -20.97 23.72 -13.46
CA GLU A 21 -19.82 24.58 -13.31
C GLU A 21 -18.79 23.91 -12.37
N ILE A 22 -17.53 23.80 -12.82
CA ILE A 22 -16.48 23.11 -12.07
C ILE A 22 -15.71 24.10 -11.20
N VAL A 23 -15.57 23.74 -9.92
CA VAL A 23 -14.79 24.49 -8.94
C VAL A 23 -13.61 23.63 -8.48
N LEU A 24 -12.39 24.17 -8.51
CA LEU A 24 -11.22 23.45 -8.02
C LEU A 24 -10.97 23.78 -6.54
N PHE A 25 -10.99 22.80 -5.64
CA PHE A 25 -10.54 22.99 -4.27
C PHE A 25 -9.05 22.70 -4.18
N GLY A 26 -8.25 23.75 -4.15
CA GLY A 26 -6.80 23.79 -4.22
C GLY A 26 -6.36 24.67 -5.38
N ALA A 27 -5.26 25.41 -5.19
CA ALA A 27 -4.64 26.25 -6.24
C ALA A 27 -3.15 25.90 -6.47
N GLY A 28 -2.71 24.76 -5.95
CA GLY A 28 -1.33 24.27 -6.04
C GLY A 28 -1.01 23.52 -7.34
N ALA A 29 0.06 22.72 -7.32
CA ALA A 29 0.52 21.96 -8.49
C ALA A 29 -0.54 21.00 -9.05
N TYR A 30 -1.31 20.32 -8.18
CA TYR A 30 -2.39 19.42 -8.58
C TYR A 30 -3.50 20.13 -9.36
N ALA A 31 -3.91 21.31 -8.90
CA ALA A 31 -4.93 22.11 -9.59
C ALA A 31 -4.45 22.61 -10.95
N LYS A 32 -3.17 22.99 -11.05
CA LYS A 32 -2.54 23.37 -12.32
C LYS A 32 -2.49 22.22 -13.31
N ALA A 33 -2.12 21.02 -12.84
CA ALA A 33 -2.12 19.82 -13.67
C ALA A 33 -3.54 19.49 -14.14
N PHE A 34 -4.52 19.50 -13.23
CA PHE A 34 -5.93 19.26 -13.58
C PHE A 34 -6.46 20.28 -14.60
N TYR A 35 -6.21 21.56 -14.37
CA TYR A 35 -6.64 22.61 -15.29
C TYR A 35 -6.02 22.44 -16.68
N ARG A 36 -4.73 22.13 -16.79
CA ARG A 36 -4.08 21.89 -18.09
C ARG A 36 -4.76 20.78 -18.89
N ASP A 37 -5.20 19.74 -18.21
CA ASP A 37 -5.73 18.55 -18.84
C ASP A 37 -7.20 18.70 -19.23
N PHE A 38 -7.97 19.54 -18.52
CA PHE A 38 -9.43 19.57 -18.68
C PHE A 38 -10.05 20.95 -18.97
N LYS A 39 -9.28 22.04 -19.03
CA LYS A 39 -9.81 23.41 -19.25
C LYS A 39 -10.65 23.57 -20.53
N ASP A 40 -10.39 22.75 -21.54
CA ASP A 40 -11.06 22.83 -22.85
C ASP A 40 -12.32 21.93 -22.90
N GLU A 41 -12.44 21.00 -21.94
CA GLU A 41 -13.57 20.07 -21.80
C GLU A 41 -14.56 20.52 -20.72
N LEU A 42 -14.08 21.23 -19.70
CA LEU A 42 -14.84 21.59 -18.50
C LEU A 42 -14.96 23.10 -18.33
N HIS A 43 -16.13 23.54 -17.86
CA HIS A 43 -16.34 24.93 -17.47
C HIS A 43 -15.78 25.19 -16.06
N ILE A 44 -14.46 25.41 -15.96
CA ILE A 44 -13.78 25.71 -14.69
C ILE A 44 -13.91 27.20 -14.38
N SER A 45 -14.62 27.54 -13.30
CA SER A 45 -14.98 28.93 -13.00
C SER A 45 -14.03 29.63 -12.03
N TYR A 46 -13.72 28.99 -10.91
CA TYR A 46 -12.85 29.53 -9.88
C TYR A 46 -12.21 28.42 -9.03
N CYS A 47 -11.26 28.83 -8.20
CA CYS A 47 -10.61 27.96 -7.24
C CYS A 47 -11.01 28.32 -5.80
N ILE A 48 -10.92 27.35 -4.91
CA ILE A 48 -11.03 27.53 -3.46
C ILE A 48 -9.67 27.20 -2.84
N SER A 49 -9.22 27.97 -1.85
CA SER A 49 -8.00 27.64 -1.11
C SER A 49 -8.14 27.97 0.37
N ASN A 50 -7.45 27.18 1.20
CA ASN A 50 -7.25 27.47 2.62
C ASN A 50 -6.00 28.32 2.86
N ASP A 51 -5.15 28.56 1.85
CA ASP A 51 -3.95 29.40 1.97
C ASP A 51 -4.30 30.88 1.78
N GLU A 52 -4.25 31.67 2.85
CA GLU A 52 -4.58 33.11 2.89
C GLU A 52 -3.85 33.96 1.84
N ARG A 53 -2.70 33.49 1.36
CA ARG A 53 -1.87 34.20 0.39
C ARG A 53 -2.32 33.97 -1.05
N GLN A 54 -3.18 32.99 -1.29
CA GLN A 54 -3.69 32.65 -2.62
C GLN A 54 -5.03 33.33 -2.87
N ASN A 55 -5.01 34.39 -3.69
CA ASN A 55 -6.21 35.13 -4.10
C ASN A 55 -6.49 35.01 -5.61
N VAL A 56 -5.50 34.58 -6.39
CA VAL A 56 -5.61 34.36 -7.84
C VAL A 56 -4.94 33.03 -8.19
N PHE A 57 -5.57 32.28 -9.09
CA PHE A 57 -5.03 31.06 -9.63
C PHE A 57 -4.23 31.39 -10.88
N CYS A 58 -2.94 31.08 -10.86
CA CYS A 58 -2.04 31.38 -11.97
C CYS A 58 -1.49 30.11 -12.61
N LEU A 59 -1.52 30.08 -13.95
CA LEU A 59 -0.89 29.05 -14.78
C LEU A 59 0.19 29.70 -15.64
N ASP A 60 1.43 29.20 -15.51
CA ASP A 60 2.58 29.68 -16.29
C ASP A 60 2.77 31.21 -16.25
N GLY A 61 2.57 31.79 -15.06
CA GLY A 61 2.72 33.22 -14.80
C GLY A 61 1.53 34.09 -15.22
N ARG A 62 0.46 33.50 -15.76
CA ARG A 62 -0.76 34.21 -16.17
C ARG A 62 -1.89 33.95 -15.20
N GLU A 63 -2.63 34.99 -14.86
CA GLU A 63 -3.87 34.88 -14.08
C GLU A 63 -4.94 34.17 -14.90
N VAL A 64 -5.59 33.17 -14.30
CA VAL A 64 -6.60 32.34 -14.95
C VAL A 64 -7.98 32.62 -14.35
N CYS A 65 -8.11 32.51 -13.02
CA CYS A 65 -9.37 32.76 -12.31
C CYS A 65 -9.11 33.18 -10.85
N GLN A 66 -10.17 33.63 -10.18
CA GLN A 66 -10.11 34.04 -8.77
C GLN A 66 -9.99 32.82 -7.84
N VAL A 67 -9.34 33.02 -6.69
CA VAL A 67 -9.28 32.04 -5.60
C VAL A 67 -10.07 32.57 -4.42
N TYR A 68 -11.12 31.86 -4.03
CA TYR A 68 -11.96 32.21 -2.88
C TYR A 68 -11.59 31.39 -1.64
N ARG A 69 -12.00 31.92 -0.49
CA ARG A 69 -12.10 31.12 0.74
C ARG A 69 -13.34 30.24 0.68
N VAL A 70 -13.33 29.11 1.39
CA VAL A 70 -14.45 28.16 1.37
C VAL A 70 -15.75 28.83 1.85
N GLU A 71 -15.68 29.76 2.81
CA GLU A 71 -16.84 30.49 3.35
C GLU A 71 -17.42 31.53 2.37
N LYS A 72 -16.65 31.90 1.35
CA LYS A 72 -17.06 32.85 0.30
C LYS A 72 -17.42 32.16 -1.00
N ALA A 73 -17.16 30.86 -1.12
CA ALA A 73 -17.48 30.09 -2.31
C ALA A 73 -18.98 29.83 -2.36
N ILE A 74 -19.55 29.91 -3.57
CA ILE A 74 -20.95 29.56 -3.79
C ILE A 74 -21.02 28.04 -3.95
N MET A 75 -21.81 27.37 -3.11
CA MET A 75 -21.94 25.91 -3.10
C MET A 75 -23.40 25.55 -3.32
N ASP A 76 -23.82 25.46 -4.57
CA ASP A 76 -25.18 25.10 -4.98
C ASP A 76 -25.18 23.88 -5.92
N GLU A 77 -26.38 23.41 -6.27
CA GLU A 77 -26.57 22.20 -7.08
C GLU A 77 -26.02 22.30 -8.51
N HIS A 78 -25.76 23.51 -9.00
CA HIS A 78 -25.20 23.78 -10.33
C HIS A 78 -23.68 23.66 -10.37
N ARG A 79 -23.03 23.39 -9.22
CA ARG A 79 -21.59 23.26 -9.11
C ARG A 79 -21.15 21.86 -8.75
N PHE A 80 -19.94 21.54 -9.20
CA PHE A 80 -19.26 20.31 -8.85
C PHE A 80 -17.80 20.61 -8.49
N ILE A 81 -17.32 20.04 -7.39
CA ILE A 81 -16.03 20.42 -6.81
C ILE A 81 -15.00 19.31 -7.04
N ILE A 82 -13.81 19.69 -7.52
CA ILE A 82 -12.68 18.78 -7.69
C ILE A 82 -11.59 19.06 -6.66
N LEU A 83 -11.29 18.09 -5.81
CA LEU A 83 -10.24 18.21 -4.79
C LEU A 83 -8.85 18.02 -5.42
N CYS A 84 -8.05 19.08 -5.38
CA CYS A 84 -6.75 19.17 -6.03
C CYS A 84 -5.62 19.31 -5.00
N ALA A 85 -5.35 18.24 -4.25
CA ALA A 85 -4.29 18.17 -3.24
C ALA A 85 -3.75 16.75 -3.10
N GLU A 86 -2.59 16.58 -2.46
CA GLU A 86 -2.06 15.24 -2.10
C GLU A 86 -2.84 14.60 -0.94
N LYS A 87 -3.36 15.43 -0.03
CA LYS A 87 -4.19 15.01 1.11
C LYS A 87 -5.44 15.88 1.15
N HIS A 88 -6.60 15.23 1.07
CA HIS A 88 -7.90 15.91 0.94
C HIS A 88 -8.70 15.96 2.24
N GLY A 89 -8.26 15.27 3.30
CA GLY A 89 -9.10 15.03 4.48
C GLY A 89 -9.63 16.29 5.19
N GLU A 90 -8.92 17.41 5.13
CA GLU A 90 -9.43 18.67 5.66
C GLU A 90 -10.47 19.32 4.73
N MET A 91 -10.22 19.30 3.41
CA MET A 91 -11.17 19.77 2.40
C MET A 91 -12.48 18.99 2.47
N GLU A 92 -12.40 17.67 2.60
CA GLU A 92 -13.56 16.78 2.72
C GLU A 92 -14.41 17.11 3.96
N LYS A 93 -13.77 17.37 5.11
CA LYS A 93 -14.47 17.78 6.33
C LYS A 93 -15.18 19.11 6.14
N GLN A 94 -14.52 20.09 5.52
CA GLN A 94 -15.12 21.38 5.24
C GLN A 94 -16.34 21.22 4.33
N LEU A 95 -16.22 20.53 3.19
CA LEU A 95 -17.35 20.31 2.28
C LEU A 95 -18.49 19.52 2.94
N SER A 96 -18.16 18.50 3.73
CA SER A 96 -19.16 17.73 4.49
C SER A 96 -19.92 18.60 5.51
N ALA A 97 -19.26 19.60 6.12
CA ALA A 97 -19.90 20.54 7.02
C ALA A 97 -20.90 21.47 6.31
N TYR A 98 -20.76 21.66 5.00
CA TYR A 98 -21.74 22.34 4.14
C TYR A 98 -22.84 21.39 3.60
N GLY A 99 -22.85 20.12 4.03
CA GLY A 99 -23.83 19.12 3.60
C GLY A 99 -23.58 18.53 2.21
N LEU A 100 -22.42 18.81 1.60
CA LEU A 100 -22.03 18.25 0.32
C LEU A 100 -21.58 16.80 0.49
N ARG A 101 -21.87 15.97 -0.51
CA ARG A 101 -21.61 14.54 -0.51
C ARG A 101 -20.58 14.16 -1.56
N TYR A 102 -19.61 13.35 -1.15
CA TYR A 102 -18.62 12.80 -2.07
C TYR A 102 -19.31 11.95 -3.14
N GLY A 103 -18.83 12.05 -4.39
CA GLY A 103 -19.35 11.31 -5.54
C GLY A 103 -20.60 11.93 -6.17
N ALA A 104 -21.32 12.79 -5.44
CA ALA A 104 -22.49 13.51 -5.95
C ALA A 104 -22.20 15.00 -6.19
N ASP A 105 -21.50 15.63 -5.24
CA ASP A 105 -21.23 17.07 -5.24
C ASP A 105 -19.74 17.38 -5.42
N TYR A 106 -18.86 16.42 -5.06
CA TYR A 106 -17.42 16.55 -5.22
C TYR A 106 -16.69 15.21 -5.33
N VAL A 107 -15.51 15.20 -5.96
CA VAL A 107 -14.56 14.06 -5.93
C VAL A 107 -13.12 14.57 -5.92
N ASP A 108 -12.14 13.71 -5.64
CA ASP A 108 -10.74 14.05 -5.88
C ASP A 108 -10.37 13.99 -7.37
N SER A 109 -9.35 14.76 -7.73
CA SER A 109 -8.85 14.84 -9.11
C SER A 109 -8.37 13.50 -9.68
N GLY A 110 -7.91 12.56 -8.85
CA GLY A 110 -7.49 11.23 -9.29
C GLY A 110 -8.67 10.39 -9.71
N LEU A 111 -9.72 10.34 -8.88
CA LEU A 111 -10.96 9.66 -9.23
C LEU A 111 -11.61 10.29 -10.48
N PHE A 112 -11.67 11.62 -10.57
CA PHE A 112 -12.22 12.27 -11.77
C PHE A 112 -11.51 11.85 -13.06
N ARG A 113 -10.17 11.78 -13.05
CA ARG A 113 -9.39 11.34 -14.22
C ARG A 113 -9.73 9.92 -14.64
N VAL A 114 -9.75 8.99 -13.69
CA VAL A 114 -10.14 7.60 -13.94
C VAL A 114 -11.56 7.55 -14.48
N MET A 115 -12.46 8.35 -13.92
CA MET A 115 -13.85 8.43 -14.35
C MET A 115 -14.03 9.05 -15.73
N ASN A 116 -13.30 10.11 -16.10
CA ASN A 116 -13.41 10.80 -17.39
C ASN A 116 -12.68 10.09 -18.54
N SER A 117 -11.88 9.07 -18.25
CA SER A 117 -11.15 8.33 -19.28
C SER A 117 -12.06 7.63 -20.30
N SER A 118 -11.54 7.33 -21.48
CA SER A 118 -12.18 6.40 -22.43
C SER A 118 -11.78 4.94 -22.18
N LYS A 119 -10.77 4.69 -21.34
CA LYS A 119 -10.25 3.36 -21.01
C LYS A 119 -11.13 2.64 -20.00
N LYS A 120 -10.96 1.32 -19.94
CA LYS A 120 -11.60 0.48 -18.93
C LYS A 120 -11.03 0.78 -17.54
N ILE A 121 -11.87 0.80 -16.52
CA ILE A 121 -11.50 1.05 -15.14
C ILE A 121 -11.10 -0.26 -14.48
N VAL A 122 -9.91 -0.26 -13.88
CA VAL A 122 -9.40 -1.35 -13.04
C VAL A 122 -9.34 -0.89 -11.60
N VAL A 123 -9.86 -1.71 -10.70
CA VAL A 123 -9.77 -1.46 -9.27
C VAL A 123 -8.87 -2.50 -8.63
N PHE A 124 -7.77 -2.05 -8.04
CA PHE A 124 -6.90 -2.87 -7.22
C PHE A 124 -7.33 -2.77 -5.76
N TYR A 125 -7.57 -3.90 -5.11
CA TYR A 125 -7.94 -3.93 -3.69
C TYR A 125 -6.99 -4.81 -2.90
N GLY A 126 -6.37 -4.26 -1.86
CA GLY A 126 -5.76 -5.07 -0.83
C GLY A 126 -4.67 -4.42 -0.01
N VAL A 127 -3.67 -5.23 0.36
CA VAL A 127 -2.57 -4.79 1.24
C VAL A 127 -1.45 -4.09 0.46
N CYS A 128 -0.38 -3.70 1.15
CA CYS A 128 0.71 -2.89 0.60
C CYS A 128 1.31 -3.39 -0.73
N TYR A 129 1.45 -4.70 -0.96
CA TYR A 129 1.99 -5.21 -2.23
C TYR A 129 0.98 -5.15 -3.39
N MET A 130 -0.34 -5.02 -3.14
CA MET A 130 -1.30 -4.75 -4.22
C MET A 130 -1.07 -3.36 -4.83
N ARG A 131 -0.57 -2.39 -4.03
CA ARG A 131 -0.09 -1.10 -4.55
C ARG A 131 1.13 -1.27 -5.44
N ALA A 132 2.05 -2.13 -5.03
CA ALA A 132 3.25 -2.43 -5.81
C ALA A 132 2.91 -3.15 -7.13
N LEU A 133 1.97 -4.10 -7.08
CA LEU A 133 1.44 -4.79 -8.26
C LEU A 133 0.75 -3.81 -9.22
N HIS A 134 -0.08 -2.92 -8.70
CA HIS A 134 -0.68 -1.81 -9.45
C HIS A 134 0.41 -0.99 -10.17
N HIS A 135 1.45 -0.57 -9.46
CA HIS A 135 2.55 0.18 -10.09
C HIS A 135 3.24 -0.64 -11.20
N CYS A 136 3.52 -1.93 -10.99
CA CYS A 136 4.13 -2.75 -12.03
C CYS A 136 3.25 -2.88 -13.28
N LEU A 137 1.94 -3.10 -13.13
CA LEU A 137 1.04 -3.24 -14.27
C LEU A 137 0.88 -1.92 -15.03
N MET A 138 0.94 -0.78 -14.35
CA MET A 138 0.98 0.54 -14.97
C MET A 138 2.31 0.88 -15.65
N GLU A 139 3.29 -0.04 -15.69
CA GLU A 139 4.49 0.08 -16.55
C GLU A 139 4.39 -0.80 -17.80
N SER A 140 3.32 -1.58 -17.96
CA SER A 140 3.06 -2.38 -19.16
C SER A 140 2.26 -1.55 -20.18
N PRO A 141 2.80 -1.30 -21.39
CA PRO A 141 2.07 -0.59 -22.43
C PRO A 141 0.77 -1.29 -22.82
N SER A 142 0.79 -2.63 -22.95
CA SER A 142 -0.38 -3.44 -23.31
C SER A 142 -1.53 -3.30 -22.29
N PHE A 143 -1.18 -3.18 -21.00
CA PHE A 143 -2.15 -2.91 -19.94
C PHE A 143 -2.65 -1.46 -19.98
N MET A 144 -1.73 -0.49 -20.04
CA MET A 144 -2.06 0.92 -20.04
C MET A 144 -2.90 1.35 -21.25
N ASP A 145 -2.76 0.72 -22.41
CA ASP A 145 -3.56 1.08 -23.59
C ASP A 145 -5.05 0.77 -23.40
N ILE A 146 -5.38 -0.21 -22.55
CA ILE A 146 -6.74 -0.69 -22.33
C ILE A 146 -7.33 -0.12 -21.04
N TYR A 147 -6.49 0.08 -20.03
CA TYR A 147 -6.91 0.27 -18.66
C TYR A 147 -6.41 1.58 -18.05
N ASP A 148 -7.28 2.21 -17.27
CA ASP A 148 -6.89 3.13 -16.20
C ASP A 148 -7.18 2.49 -14.86
N ALA A 149 -6.25 2.63 -13.92
CA ALA A 149 -6.28 1.90 -12.68
C ALA A 149 -6.41 2.82 -11.46
N TYR A 150 -7.10 2.32 -10.45
CA TYR A 150 -7.20 2.93 -9.13
C TYR A 150 -6.86 1.90 -8.06
N TYR A 151 -5.94 2.25 -7.16
CA TYR A 151 -5.57 1.40 -6.03
C TYR A 151 -6.30 1.79 -4.75
N TRP A 152 -6.88 0.79 -4.10
CA TRP A 152 -7.63 0.94 -2.86
C TRP A 152 -7.04 0.08 -1.73
N LEU A 153 -6.63 0.72 -0.62
CA LEU A 153 -6.01 0.07 0.53
C LEU A 153 -7.05 -0.64 1.42
N GLY A 154 -6.91 -1.95 1.57
CA GLY A 154 -7.89 -2.85 2.21
C GLY A 154 -8.08 -2.68 3.72
N TYR A 155 -7.00 -2.44 4.49
CA TYR A 155 -7.02 -2.55 5.96
C TYR A 155 -7.13 -1.21 6.73
N ARG A 156 -7.36 -0.09 6.03
CA ARG A 156 -7.53 1.22 6.66
C ARG A 156 -8.97 1.40 7.13
N THR A 157 -9.19 1.87 8.36
CA THR A 157 -10.51 2.30 8.83
C THR A 157 -11.01 3.45 7.97
N ARG A 158 -12.23 3.31 7.46
CA ARG A 158 -12.80 4.26 6.49
C ARG A 158 -13.96 5.02 7.08
N ASN A 159 -14.01 6.30 6.76
CA ASN A 159 -15.23 7.06 6.96
C ASN A 159 -16.29 6.63 5.93
N ILE A 160 -17.54 7.04 6.15
CA ILE A 160 -18.67 6.66 5.27
C ILE A 160 -18.44 7.15 3.83
N VAL A 161 -17.89 8.36 3.69
CA VAL A 161 -17.57 8.98 2.40
C VAL A 161 -16.61 8.11 1.58
N GLU A 162 -15.47 7.71 2.15
CA GLU A 162 -14.49 6.84 1.51
C GLU A 162 -15.12 5.49 1.09
N GLN A 163 -16.06 4.96 1.87
CA GLN A 163 -16.77 3.72 1.51
C GLN A 163 -17.70 3.92 0.31
N GLU A 164 -18.46 5.02 0.28
CA GLU A 164 -19.36 5.35 -0.83
C GLU A 164 -18.58 5.59 -2.13
N THR A 165 -17.44 6.30 -2.05
CA THR A 165 -16.48 6.45 -3.16
C THR A 165 -16.09 5.11 -3.75
N PHE A 166 -15.68 4.18 -2.88
CA PHE A 166 -15.20 2.89 -3.32
C PHE A 166 -16.32 2.07 -3.96
N LEU A 167 -17.51 2.10 -3.39
CA LEU A 167 -18.68 1.41 -3.96
C LEU A 167 -19.08 1.97 -5.32
N LEU A 168 -19.01 3.30 -5.51
CA LEU A 168 -19.24 3.95 -6.81
C LEU A 168 -18.25 3.42 -7.84
N LEU A 169 -16.96 3.46 -7.51
CA LEU A 169 -15.88 2.99 -8.38
C LEU A 169 -16.02 1.50 -8.73
N LEU A 170 -16.36 0.66 -7.76
CA LEU A 170 -16.63 -0.78 -7.98
C LEU A 170 -17.81 -1.01 -8.93
N GLY A 171 -18.86 -0.19 -8.83
CA GLY A 171 -20.01 -0.26 -9.73
C GLY A 171 -19.67 0.02 -11.20
N MET A 172 -18.55 0.68 -11.46
CA MET A 172 -18.10 1.06 -12.79
C MET A 172 -16.96 0.17 -13.32
N ALA A 173 -16.18 -0.45 -12.42
CA ALA A 173 -15.01 -1.26 -12.77
C ALA A 173 -15.31 -2.38 -13.78
N GLU A 174 -14.51 -2.47 -14.84
CA GLU A 174 -14.48 -3.59 -15.78
C GLU A 174 -13.59 -4.74 -15.29
N LEU A 175 -12.60 -4.43 -14.45
CA LEU A 175 -11.68 -5.40 -13.88
C LEU A 175 -11.45 -5.09 -12.40
N TYR A 176 -11.57 -6.11 -11.56
CA TYR A 176 -11.30 -6.04 -10.13
C TYR A 176 -10.17 -7.01 -9.78
N ILE A 177 -9.02 -6.46 -9.40
CA ILE A 177 -7.86 -7.25 -8.99
C ILE A 177 -7.74 -7.15 -7.48
N CYS A 178 -7.99 -8.24 -6.77
CA CYS A 178 -8.04 -8.23 -5.31
C CYS A 178 -7.18 -9.32 -4.68
N HIS A 179 -6.72 -9.07 -3.46
CA HIS A 179 -6.31 -10.17 -2.60
C HIS A 179 -7.55 -10.93 -2.09
N GLU A 180 -7.48 -12.26 -2.04
CA GLU A 180 -8.54 -13.04 -1.40
C GLU A 180 -8.51 -12.82 0.11
N ALA A 181 -9.34 -11.89 0.58
CA ALA A 181 -9.64 -11.72 1.99
C ALA A 181 -11.07 -12.16 2.22
N MET A 182 -11.26 -13.25 2.97
CA MET A 182 -12.58 -13.75 3.38
C MET A 182 -13.27 -12.84 4.43
N THR A 183 -13.17 -11.51 4.31
CA THR A 183 -13.86 -10.59 5.21
C THR A 183 -15.29 -10.36 4.74
N MET A 184 -16.18 -10.01 5.69
CA MET A 184 -17.56 -9.63 5.36
C MET A 184 -17.62 -8.39 4.46
N GLU A 185 -16.67 -7.46 4.64
CA GLU A 185 -16.51 -6.27 3.80
C GLU A 185 -16.19 -6.63 2.35
N ALA A 186 -15.29 -7.58 2.12
CA ALA A 186 -14.98 -8.05 0.77
C ALA A 186 -16.23 -8.59 0.04
N ARG A 187 -17.14 -9.26 0.76
CA ARG A 187 -18.42 -9.71 0.18
C ARG A 187 -19.33 -8.56 -0.25
N ILE A 188 -19.36 -7.48 0.54
CA ILE A 188 -20.12 -6.27 0.19
C ILE A 188 -19.54 -5.66 -1.09
N TYR A 189 -18.21 -5.56 -1.19
CA TYR A 189 -17.54 -5.01 -2.37
C TYR A 189 -17.77 -5.86 -3.62
N LEU A 190 -17.69 -7.19 -3.50
CA LEU A 190 -18.02 -8.09 -4.60
C LEU A 190 -19.47 -7.92 -5.08
N SER A 191 -20.41 -7.62 -4.19
CA SER A 191 -21.81 -7.35 -4.56
C SER A 191 -22.04 -6.00 -5.24
N ALA A 192 -21.10 -5.06 -5.10
CA ALA A 192 -21.15 -3.75 -5.73
C ALA A 192 -20.63 -3.77 -7.17
N LEU A 193 -19.84 -4.78 -7.55
CA LEU A 193 -19.36 -4.97 -8.92
C LEU A 193 -20.53 -5.17 -9.90
N LYS A 194 -20.35 -4.68 -11.12
CA LYS A 194 -21.26 -5.02 -12.23
C LYS A 194 -21.09 -6.48 -12.64
N GLN A 195 -22.11 -7.06 -13.25
CA GLN A 195 -22.16 -8.49 -13.57
C GLN A 195 -21.06 -8.90 -14.56
N GLU A 196 -20.66 -8.00 -15.44
CA GLU A 196 -19.65 -8.20 -16.48
C GLU A 196 -18.22 -7.90 -15.99
N CYS A 197 -18.05 -7.49 -14.72
CA CYS A 197 -16.73 -7.21 -14.17
C CYS A 197 -15.90 -8.49 -14.10
N LYS A 198 -14.73 -8.50 -14.76
CA LYS A 198 -13.75 -9.60 -14.60
C LYS A 198 -13.10 -9.46 -13.22
N ILE A 199 -12.93 -10.57 -12.51
CA ILE A 199 -12.27 -10.59 -11.20
C ILE A 199 -11.02 -11.43 -11.32
N ILE A 200 -9.89 -10.91 -10.82
CA ILE A 200 -8.63 -11.66 -10.67
C ILE A 200 -8.21 -11.62 -9.20
N ARG A 201 -8.14 -12.78 -8.58
CA ARG A 201 -7.73 -12.97 -7.19
C ARG A 201 -6.26 -13.30 -7.11
N ILE A 202 -5.58 -12.61 -6.21
CA ILE A 202 -4.16 -12.76 -5.90
C ILE A 202 -4.04 -13.36 -4.48
N PRO A 203 -3.13 -14.32 -4.25
CA PRO A 203 -2.93 -14.90 -2.94
C PRO A 203 -2.33 -13.87 -1.99
N LEU A 204 -2.66 -14.00 -0.70
CA LEU A 204 -1.93 -13.32 0.36
C LEU A 204 -0.62 -14.05 0.62
N VAL A 205 0.47 -13.57 0.02
CA VAL A 205 1.79 -14.19 0.14
C VAL A 205 2.49 -13.69 1.40
N MET A 206 2.46 -14.52 2.44
CA MET A 206 3.28 -14.36 3.65
C MET A 206 4.19 -15.58 3.79
N PHE A 207 5.42 -15.37 4.25
CA PHE A 207 6.40 -16.44 4.29
C PHE A 207 7.43 -16.24 5.39
N ASN A 208 7.41 -17.13 6.37
CA ASN A 208 8.34 -17.09 7.51
C ASN A 208 9.50 -18.08 7.39
N GLY A 209 9.81 -18.56 6.18
CA GLY A 209 10.86 -19.55 5.95
C GLY A 209 12.28 -19.01 6.12
N TYR A 210 12.50 -17.71 5.83
CA TYR A 210 13.79 -17.04 5.99
C TYR A 210 14.00 -16.43 7.37
N HIS A 211 12.91 -16.18 8.10
CA HIS A 211 12.92 -15.53 9.40
C HIS A 211 12.18 -16.37 10.45
N PRO A 212 12.62 -17.62 10.72
CA PRO A 212 11.86 -18.50 11.62
C PRO A 212 11.59 -17.82 12.96
N LYS A 213 10.31 -17.79 13.36
CA LYS A 213 9.88 -17.28 14.67
C LYS A 213 9.79 -18.44 15.64
N THR A 214 10.21 -18.21 16.87
CA THR A 214 10.13 -19.20 17.95
C THR A 214 8.75 -19.19 18.63
N GLY A 215 7.91 -18.18 18.39
CA GLY A 215 6.54 -18.07 18.87
C GLY A 215 5.45 -18.35 17.84
N GLU A 216 4.21 -18.57 18.31
CA GLU A 216 3.03 -18.87 17.47
C GLU A 216 2.44 -17.63 16.77
N ARG A 217 2.88 -16.42 17.15
CA ARG A 217 2.28 -15.14 16.74
C ARG A 217 2.93 -14.62 15.46
N VAL A 218 2.45 -15.12 14.32
CA VAL A 218 2.75 -14.52 13.01
C VAL A 218 1.97 -13.21 12.90
N GLY A 219 2.64 -12.14 12.48
CA GLY A 219 1.95 -10.90 12.15
C GLY A 219 1.93 -9.84 13.25
N GLU A 220 2.43 -10.12 14.46
CA GLU A 220 2.52 -9.11 15.52
C GLU A 220 3.67 -8.13 15.27
N ASP A 221 3.42 -6.87 15.61
CA ASP A 221 4.46 -5.84 15.60
C ASP A 221 5.40 -6.03 16.80
N ASN A 222 6.63 -5.56 16.65
CA ASN A 222 7.61 -5.55 17.72
C ASN A 222 7.09 -4.78 18.93
N VAL A 223 7.16 -5.40 20.12
CA VAL A 223 6.71 -4.81 21.39
C VAL A 223 7.43 -3.51 21.74
N TYR A 224 8.63 -3.33 21.20
CA TYR A 224 9.43 -2.12 21.35
C TYR A 224 9.19 -1.08 20.25
N SER A 225 8.37 -1.38 19.23
CA SER A 225 8.13 -0.45 18.13
C SER A 225 7.23 0.73 18.54
N ILE A 226 7.73 1.94 18.26
CA ILE A 226 6.89 3.15 18.23
C ILE A 226 6.39 3.36 16.81
N VAL A 227 5.07 3.49 16.68
CA VAL A 227 4.42 4.06 15.50
C VAL A 227 4.11 5.52 15.82
N SER A 228 4.53 6.46 14.97
CA SER A 228 4.12 7.85 15.11
C SER A 228 2.85 8.07 14.30
N SER A 229 2.02 9.03 14.68
CA SER A 229 0.86 9.45 13.86
C SER A 229 1.25 9.91 12.45
N ASN A 230 2.52 10.30 12.25
CA ASN A 230 3.06 10.79 10.99
C ASN A 230 3.79 9.71 10.17
N THR A 231 4.13 8.56 10.75
CA THR A 231 4.86 7.47 10.09
C THR A 231 4.29 6.12 10.48
N TYR A 232 3.62 5.46 9.51
CA TYR A 232 3.04 4.12 9.67
C TYR A 232 4.09 3.01 9.85
N PHE A 233 5.36 3.28 9.55
CA PHE A 233 6.43 2.28 9.60
C PHE A 233 7.62 2.83 10.39
N GLY A 234 7.91 2.21 11.54
CA GLY A 234 9.17 2.39 12.25
C GLY A 234 10.27 1.48 11.70
N PRO A 235 11.55 1.76 12.00
CA PRO A 235 12.69 0.97 11.50
C PRO A 235 12.62 -0.52 11.88
N PHE A 236 12.01 -0.83 13.02
CA PHE A 236 11.98 -2.17 13.64
C PHE A 236 10.55 -2.61 13.97
N ILE A 237 9.62 -2.44 13.02
CA ILE A 237 8.22 -2.90 13.18
C ILE A 237 8.12 -4.43 13.22
N THR A 238 8.92 -5.14 12.43
CA THR A 238 9.01 -6.60 12.48
C THR A 238 9.87 -7.01 13.68
N PRO A 239 9.36 -7.87 14.59
CA PRO A 239 10.15 -8.35 15.71
C PRO A 239 11.17 -9.40 15.29
N ASP A 240 12.34 -9.36 15.92
CA ASP A 240 13.23 -10.51 16.08
C ASP A 240 13.00 -11.12 17.47
N ASP A 241 12.31 -12.26 17.51
CA ASP A 241 11.92 -12.92 18.77
C ASP A 241 13.13 -13.37 19.60
N VAL A 242 14.22 -13.77 18.95
CA VAL A 242 15.42 -14.27 19.62
C VAL A 242 16.16 -13.10 20.27
N VAL A 243 16.34 -12.00 19.53
CA VAL A 243 16.98 -10.79 20.05
C VAL A 243 16.12 -10.16 21.15
N ASN A 244 14.80 -10.06 20.94
CA ASN A 244 13.87 -9.56 21.95
C ASN A 244 13.92 -10.38 23.24
N GLN A 245 13.96 -11.72 23.14
CA GLN A 245 14.12 -12.57 24.30
C GLN A 245 15.45 -12.29 25.04
N CYS A 246 16.55 -12.16 24.31
CA CYS A 246 17.85 -11.86 24.91
C CYS A 246 17.87 -10.50 25.62
N ILE A 247 17.21 -9.49 25.06
CA ILE A 247 17.06 -8.15 25.68
C ILE A 247 16.21 -8.23 26.96
N ARG A 248 15.13 -9.03 26.97
CA ARG A 248 14.34 -9.28 28.19
C ARG A 248 15.19 -9.94 29.27
N GLU A 249 16.06 -10.86 28.90
CA GLU A 249 17.03 -11.54 29.77
C GLU A 249 18.24 -10.66 30.15
N ASN A 250 18.31 -9.41 29.71
CA ASN A 250 19.42 -8.48 29.94
C ASN A 250 20.78 -8.99 29.42
N ARG A 251 20.78 -9.81 28.36
CA ARG A 251 22.02 -10.22 27.69
C ARG A 251 22.68 -9.04 26.99
N LYS A 252 24.00 -9.04 26.96
CA LYS A 252 24.77 -7.97 26.30
C LYS A 252 24.86 -8.22 24.80
N LEU A 253 24.90 -7.16 24.01
CA LEU A 253 25.03 -7.20 22.55
C LEU A 253 26.09 -8.20 22.01
N PRO A 254 27.33 -8.28 22.55
CA PRO A 254 28.31 -9.27 22.07
C PRO A 254 27.87 -10.72 22.25
N GLU A 255 27.10 -11.03 23.30
CA GLU A 255 26.57 -12.37 23.56
C GLU A 255 25.46 -12.72 22.58
N ILE A 256 24.61 -11.73 22.26
CA ILE A 256 23.53 -11.87 21.28
C ILE A 256 24.11 -12.10 19.90
N LEU A 257 25.03 -11.25 19.45
CA LEU A 257 25.71 -11.40 18.15
C LEU A 257 26.40 -12.77 18.03
N LYS A 258 27.11 -13.21 19.07
CA LYS A 258 27.73 -14.55 19.08
C LYS A 258 26.70 -15.66 18.92
N LEU A 259 25.54 -15.56 19.57
CA LEU A 259 24.48 -16.56 19.52
C LEU A 259 23.86 -16.68 18.13
N ILE A 260 23.44 -15.55 17.55
CA ILE A 260 22.65 -15.54 16.31
C ILE A 260 23.52 -15.63 15.05
N SER A 261 24.81 -15.28 15.15
CA SER A 261 25.78 -15.48 14.07
C SER A 261 26.31 -16.92 13.98
N ASP A 262 25.96 -17.80 14.92
CA ASP A 262 26.33 -19.21 14.87
C ASP A 262 25.60 -19.92 13.72
N VAL A 263 26.38 -20.52 12.81
CA VAL A 263 25.87 -21.27 11.65
C VAL A 263 25.09 -22.53 12.04
N ASP A 264 25.26 -23.00 13.27
CA ASP A 264 24.55 -24.17 13.81
C ASP A 264 23.44 -23.80 14.81
N TYR A 265 23.10 -22.51 14.94
CA TYR A 265 22.01 -22.01 15.79
C TYR A 265 20.68 -22.71 15.44
N TYR A 266 20.24 -22.61 14.19
CA TYR A 266 19.11 -23.38 13.68
C TYR A 266 19.57 -24.70 13.07
N LYS A 267 18.90 -25.80 13.44
CA LYS A 267 19.14 -27.12 12.84
C LYS A 267 18.46 -27.24 11.48
N LYS A 268 19.11 -27.93 10.54
CA LYS A 268 18.62 -28.13 9.17
C LYS A 268 17.20 -28.72 9.13
N ASP A 269 16.94 -29.78 9.89
CA ASP A 269 15.61 -30.42 9.94
C ASP A 269 14.51 -29.50 10.49
N PHE A 270 14.85 -28.56 11.38
CA PHE A 270 13.91 -27.54 11.83
C PHE A 270 13.59 -26.56 10.69
N LEU A 271 14.61 -26.08 9.99
CA LEU A 271 14.46 -25.14 8.89
C LEU A 271 13.72 -25.74 7.68
N GLU A 272 14.02 -26.97 7.30
CA GLU A 272 13.33 -27.65 6.20
C GLU A 272 11.85 -27.89 6.52
N ARG A 273 11.52 -28.29 7.76
CA ARG A 273 10.12 -28.43 8.19
C ARG A 273 9.40 -27.10 8.22
N ASN A 274 10.03 -26.04 8.73
CA ASN A 274 9.47 -24.70 8.72
C ASN A 274 9.23 -24.21 7.29
N TYR A 275 10.23 -24.33 6.41
CA TYR A 275 10.14 -23.96 5.01
C TYR A 275 8.96 -24.66 4.31
N ARG A 276 8.87 -25.99 4.42
CA ARG A 276 7.78 -26.77 3.82
C ARG A 276 6.41 -26.37 4.37
N LYS A 277 6.32 -26.11 5.68
CA LYS A 277 5.09 -25.61 6.32
C LYS A 277 4.67 -24.27 5.72
N GLU A 278 5.60 -23.34 5.51
CA GLU A 278 5.30 -22.02 4.95
C GLU A 278 4.90 -22.10 3.47
N ILE A 279 5.58 -22.92 2.65
CA ILE A 279 5.14 -23.18 1.27
C ILE A 279 3.73 -23.76 1.25
N ARG A 280 3.44 -24.73 2.12
CA ARG A 280 2.12 -25.35 2.18
C ARG A 280 1.01 -24.36 2.51
N LYS A 281 1.28 -23.35 3.36
CA LYS A 281 0.32 -22.27 3.64
C LYS A 281 0.00 -21.47 2.38
N ILE A 282 1.02 -21.17 1.57
CA ILE A 282 0.87 -20.44 0.31
C ILE A 282 0.04 -21.29 -0.67
N GLU A 283 0.40 -22.56 -0.87
CA GLU A 283 -0.36 -23.49 -1.73
C GLU A 283 -1.84 -23.60 -1.33
N VAL A 284 -2.13 -23.65 -0.02
CA VAL A 284 -3.51 -23.69 0.48
C VAL A 284 -4.25 -22.39 0.20
N ALA A 285 -3.58 -21.24 0.37
CA ALA A 285 -4.16 -19.94 0.03
C ALA A 285 -4.40 -19.79 -1.48
N GLU A 286 -3.54 -20.39 -2.30
CA GLU A 286 -3.63 -20.38 -3.76
C GLU A 286 -4.75 -21.25 -4.33
N ALA A 287 -5.27 -22.21 -3.56
CA ALA A 287 -6.35 -23.09 -4.01
C ALA A 287 -7.67 -22.36 -4.30
N ALA A 288 -7.84 -21.13 -3.81
CA ALA A 288 -9.06 -20.33 -3.94
C ALA A 288 -8.88 -19.05 -4.78
N VAL A 289 -7.76 -18.91 -5.50
CA VAL A 289 -7.43 -17.69 -6.24
C VAL A 289 -7.00 -17.99 -7.67
N ASP A 290 -6.99 -16.95 -8.51
CA ASP A 290 -6.75 -17.09 -9.95
C ASP A 290 -5.24 -17.13 -10.29
N ILE A 291 -4.41 -16.44 -9.51
CA ILE A 291 -2.96 -16.37 -9.72
C ILE A 291 -2.22 -17.20 -8.68
N GLN A 292 -1.44 -18.18 -9.11
CA GLN A 292 -0.55 -18.95 -8.22
C GLN A 292 0.87 -18.39 -8.29
N ILE A 293 1.71 -18.64 -7.29
CA ILE A 293 3.12 -18.17 -7.20
C ILE A 293 4.05 -19.13 -6.43
N SER A 294 3.51 -20.16 -5.76
CA SER A 294 4.29 -21.11 -4.96
C SER A 294 5.37 -21.85 -5.77
N ASP A 295 5.10 -22.18 -7.02
CA ASP A 295 6.04 -22.75 -8.00
C ASP A 295 7.26 -21.84 -8.21
N TYR A 296 7.03 -20.56 -8.48
CA TYR A 296 8.11 -19.59 -8.66
C TYR A 296 8.96 -19.46 -7.39
N ILE A 297 8.32 -19.46 -6.22
CA ILE A 297 9.03 -19.40 -4.94
C ILE A 297 9.93 -20.62 -4.78
N LEU A 298 9.40 -21.83 -5.02
CA LEU A 298 10.16 -23.07 -4.94
C LEU A 298 11.38 -23.08 -5.88
N GLU A 299 11.21 -22.62 -7.11
CA GLU A 299 12.28 -22.61 -8.12
C GLU A 299 13.37 -21.56 -7.87
N ASN A 300 13.03 -20.47 -7.16
CA ASN A 300 13.88 -19.29 -7.03
C ASN A 300 14.37 -19.01 -5.60
N HIS A 301 13.89 -19.69 -4.56
CA HIS A 301 14.20 -19.36 -3.16
C HIS A 301 15.71 -19.26 -2.86
N GLY A 302 16.51 -20.19 -3.38
CA GLY A 302 17.97 -20.18 -3.19
C GLY A 302 18.73 -19.15 -4.04
N LYS A 303 18.10 -18.64 -5.11
CA LYS A 303 18.75 -17.83 -6.17
C LYS A 303 18.40 -16.35 -6.10
N LYS A 304 17.24 -16.00 -5.55
CA LYS A 304 16.71 -14.64 -5.48
C LYS A 304 16.25 -14.31 -4.06
N ARG A 305 16.40 -13.05 -3.65
CA ARG A 305 15.82 -12.54 -2.40
C ARG A 305 14.33 -12.34 -2.64
N LEU A 306 13.51 -13.35 -2.30
CA LEU A 306 12.06 -13.35 -2.57
C LEU A 306 11.25 -12.59 -1.50
N PHE A 307 11.78 -12.45 -0.30
CA PHE A 307 11.09 -11.84 0.85
C PHE A 307 12.00 -10.84 1.54
N LEU A 308 11.44 -9.69 1.90
CA LEU A 308 12.11 -8.63 2.67
C LEU A 308 11.93 -8.87 4.17
N ASN A 309 10.76 -9.38 4.55
CA ASN A 309 10.40 -9.89 5.87
C ASN A 309 9.22 -10.86 5.71
N GLU A 310 8.62 -11.32 6.81
CA GLU A 310 7.57 -12.35 6.78
C GLU A 310 6.26 -11.89 6.12
N LYS A 311 6.01 -10.57 6.07
CA LYS A 311 4.80 -9.96 5.49
C LYS A 311 5.01 -9.35 4.11
N HIS A 312 6.27 -9.07 3.74
CA HIS A 312 6.59 -8.29 2.55
C HIS A 312 7.46 -9.10 1.58
N ILE A 313 6.85 -9.42 0.43
CA ILE A 313 7.55 -9.97 -0.73
C ILE A 313 8.49 -8.93 -1.35
N SER A 314 9.49 -9.37 -2.10
CA SER A 314 10.39 -8.49 -2.82
C SER A 314 9.83 -8.11 -4.20
N ASN A 315 10.50 -7.16 -4.85
CA ASN A 315 10.14 -6.72 -6.21
C ASN A 315 10.12 -7.88 -7.21
N CYS A 316 11.00 -8.89 -7.09
CA CYS A 316 11.04 -9.99 -8.06
C CYS A 316 9.83 -10.93 -7.96
N VAL A 317 9.17 -10.99 -6.81
CA VAL A 317 7.89 -11.71 -6.67
C VAL A 317 6.73 -10.84 -7.16
N ILE A 318 6.76 -9.52 -6.88
CA ILE A 318 5.74 -8.58 -7.38
C ILE A 318 5.71 -8.55 -8.92
N ILE A 319 6.88 -8.49 -9.55
CA ILE A 319 7.00 -8.49 -11.02
C ILE A 319 6.49 -9.81 -11.59
N GLU A 320 6.77 -10.94 -10.94
CA GLU A 320 6.24 -12.23 -11.38
C GLU A 320 4.72 -12.29 -11.26
N LEU A 321 4.15 -11.82 -10.15
CA LEU A 321 2.69 -11.68 -10.02
C LEU A 321 2.10 -10.77 -11.12
N ALA A 322 2.78 -9.67 -11.46
CA ALA A 322 2.35 -8.78 -12.54
C ALA A 322 2.32 -9.50 -13.90
N ARG A 323 3.36 -10.29 -14.23
CA ARG A 323 3.38 -11.09 -15.46
C ARG A 323 2.23 -12.08 -15.53
N ARG A 324 1.97 -12.80 -14.44
CA ARG A 324 0.86 -13.77 -14.39
C ARG A 324 -0.50 -13.10 -14.50
N VAL A 325 -0.65 -11.87 -13.98
CA VAL A 325 -1.86 -11.07 -14.19
C VAL A 325 -2.01 -10.67 -15.67
N LEU A 326 -0.93 -10.22 -16.33
CA LEU A 326 -0.96 -9.89 -17.76
C LEU A 326 -1.33 -11.13 -18.60
N GLU A 327 -0.73 -12.28 -18.30
CA GLU A 327 -1.06 -13.56 -18.94
C GLU A 327 -2.53 -13.95 -18.71
N ALA A 328 -3.05 -13.82 -17.49
CA ALA A 328 -4.46 -14.08 -17.19
C ALA A 328 -5.43 -13.10 -17.87
N LEU A 329 -4.93 -11.97 -18.38
CA LEU A 329 -5.67 -10.99 -19.19
C LEU A 329 -5.47 -11.19 -20.70
N ASP A 330 -4.72 -12.21 -21.11
CA ASP A 330 -4.28 -12.43 -22.50
C ASP A 330 -3.54 -11.20 -23.07
N LEU A 331 -2.78 -10.51 -22.21
CA LEU A 331 -1.95 -9.37 -22.58
C LEU A 331 -0.48 -9.78 -22.64
N ASP A 332 0.27 -9.03 -23.43
CA ASP A 332 1.72 -9.19 -23.49
C ASP A 332 2.35 -8.95 -22.12
N GLY A 333 3.22 -9.88 -21.69
CA GLY A 333 3.86 -9.91 -20.39
C GLY A 333 5.11 -9.02 -20.27
N GLU A 334 5.35 -8.15 -21.26
CA GLU A 334 6.46 -7.22 -21.26
C GLU A 334 6.36 -6.22 -20.10
N LEU A 335 7.41 -6.21 -19.28
CA LEU A 335 7.61 -5.30 -18.15
C LEU A 335 9.09 -4.89 -18.13
N PRO A 336 9.42 -3.64 -17.75
CA PRO A 336 10.79 -3.19 -17.55
C PRO A 336 11.39 -3.77 -16.26
N ALA A 337 11.55 -5.09 -16.23
CA ALA A 337 11.78 -5.86 -15.00
C ALA A 337 13.10 -5.52 -14.30
N GLU A 338 14.15 -5.19 -15.05
CA GLU A 338 15.43 -4.75 -14.46
C GLU A 338 15.26 -3.42 -13.73
N GLU A 339 14.57 -2.46 -14.35
CA GLU A 339 14.31 -1.17 -13.74
C GLU A 339 13.38 -1.31 -12.52
N LEU A 340 12.29 -2.06 -12.65
CA LEU A 340 11.35 -2.34 -11.57
C LEU A 340 12.02 -3.07 -10.39
N CYS A 341 12.95 -3.99 -10.66
CA CYS A 341 13.74 -4.65 -9.62
C CYS A 341 14.53 -3.63 -8.78
N ASN A 342 15.05 -2.59 -9.42
CA ASN A 342 15.87 -1.56 -8.77
C ASN A 342 15.04 -0.40 -8.17
N ARG A 343 13.76 -0.25 -8.56
CA ARG A 343 12.85 0.75 -8.01
C ARG A 343 12.37 0.39 -6.60
N ARG A 344 11.89 1.39 -5.87
CA ARG A 344 11.30 1.20 -4.54
C ARG A 344 9.79 1.01 -4.65
N LEU A 345 9.34 -0.24 -4.79
CA LEU A 345 7.92 -0.58 -4.85
C LEU A 345 7.27 -0.74 -3.47
N LEU A 346 8.06 -1.20 -2.49
CA LEU A 346 7.66 -1.33 -1.10
C LEU A 346 8.62 -0.54 -0.19
N TYR A 347 8.04 0.20 0.75
CA TYR A 347 8.77 0.99 1.75
C TYR A 347 8.84 0.18 3.04
N THR A 348 9.78 -0.76 3.13
CA THR A 348 9.92 -1.63 4.29
C THR A 348 11.37 -2.07 4.50
N THR A 349 11.77 -2.18 5.76
CA THR A 349 13.09 -2.69 6.14
C THR A 349 13.25 -4.16 5.74
N GLU A 350 14.38 -4.47 5.13
CA GLU A 350 14.83 -5.83 4.91
C GLU A 350 15.36 -6.39 6.23
N VAL A 351 14.66 -7.40 6.76
CA VAL A 351 15.08 -8.07 7.99
C VAL A 351 16.23 -9.02 7.65
N PRO A 352 17.37 -8.94 8.37
CA PRO A 352 18.49 -9.83 8.12
C PRO A 352 18.15 -11.30 8.29
N VAL A 353 18.70 -12.13 7.41
CA VAL A 353 18.60 -13.59 7.52
C VAL A 353 19.81 -14.10 8.30
N TYR A 354 19.55 -14.96 9.29
CA TYR A 354 20.61 -15.50 10.14
C TYR A 354 21.58 -16.37 9.32
N PRO A 355 22.89 -16.37 9.62
CA PRO A 355 23.87 -17.21 8.92
C PRO A 355 23.49 -18.70 8.88
N SER A 356 22.94 -19.24 9.96
CA SER A 356 22.42 -20.62 10.00
C SER A 356 21.32 -20.88 8.98
N VAL A 357 20.42 -19.92 8.75
CA VAL A 357 19.36 -20.04 7.75
C VAL A 357 19.94 -19.97 6.34
N ILE A 358 20.83 -19.00 6.08
CA ILE A 358 21.50 -18.84 4.77
C ILE A 358 22.20 -20.13 4.36
N GLU A 359 22.99 -20.70 5.27
CA GLU A 359 23.77 -21.90 5.00
C GLU A 359 22.88 -23.13 4.82
N LYS A 360 21.99 -23.43 5.78
CA LYS A 360 21.26 -24.71 5.76
C LYS A 360 20.12 -24.75 4.73
N LEU A 361 19.60 -23.60 4.30
CA LEU A 361 18.67 -23.49 3.17
C LEU A 361 19.37 -23.15 1.83
N SER A 362 20.70 -23.11 1.78
CA SER A 362 21.48 -22.86 0.56
C SER A 362 21.08 -21.57 -0.18
N LEU A 363 20.89 -20.48 0.56
CA LEU A 363 20.43 -19.19 0.02
C LEU A 363 21.60 -18.41 -0.63
N THR A 364 22.06 -18.87 -1.79
CA THR A 364 23.23 -18.32 -2.49
C THR A 364 23.14 -16.82 -2.80
N VAL A 365 21.93 -16.27 -2.91
CA VAL A 365 21.69 -14.84 -3.17
C VAL A 365 22.28 -13.89 -2.12
N TYR A 366 22.49 -14.35 -0.89
CA TYR A 366 23.03 -13.50 0.18
C TYR A 366 24.56 -13.34 0.10
N GLY A 367 25.25 -14.19 -0.65
CA GLY A 367 26.71 -14.16 -0.75
C GLY A 367 27.40 -14.32 0.61
N LYS A 368 28.66 -13.86 0.71
CA LYS A 368 29.46 -13.97 1.96
C LYS A 368 29.25 -12.83 2.95
N LYS A 369 28.85 -11.65 2.48
CA LYS A 369 28.66 -10.43 3.28
C LYS A 369 27.38 -9.73 2.83
N PRO A 370 26.21 -10.31 3.13
CA PRO A 370 24.96 -9.72 2.70
C PRO A 370 24.80 -8.31 3.26
N LYS A 371 24.28 -7.42 2.42
CA LYS A 371 23.76 -6.12 2.82
C LYS A 371 22.24 -6.13 2.79
N TYR A 372 21.67 -5.36 3.70
CA TYR A 372 20.24 -5.23 3.92
C TYR A 372 19.86 -3.75 3.91
N ARG A 373 18.81 -3.44 3.17
CA ARG A 373 18.25 -2.09 3.14
C ARG A 373 17.41 -1.85 4.38
N MET A 374 17.83 -0.91 5.22
CA MET A 374 17.11 -0.52 6.44
C MET A 374 16.55 0.88 6.31
N PHE A 375 15.25 1.02 6.59
CA PHE A 375 14.60 2.32 6.64
C PHE A 375 14.72 2.90 8.04
N THR A 376 15.34 4.06 8.15
CA THR A 376 15.36 4.87 9.38
C THR A 376 14.36 6.02 9.26
N PHE A 377 14.11 6.75 10.36
CA PHE A 377 13.23 7.94 10.32
C PHE A 377 13.71 9.05 9.38
N GLY A 378 15.02 9.09 9.03
CA GLY A 378 15.58 10.13 8.18
C GLY A 378 15.98 9.70 6.77
N LYS A 379 16.35 8.42 6.58
CA LYS A 379 16.83 7.90 5.28
C LYS A 379 16.87 6.37 5.24
N GLU A 380 16.99 5.84 4.03
CA GLU A 380 17.38 4.45 3.80
C GLU A 380 18.91 4.32 3.89
N ILE A 381 19.40 3.25 4.49
CA ILE A 381 20.82 2.90 4.54
C ILE A 381 21.02 1.40 4.32
N ASP A 382 22.17 1.03 3.76
CA ASP A 382 22.61 -0.36 3.69
C ASP A 382 23.41 -0.75 4.93
N VAL A 383 23.01 -1.84 5.56
CA VAL A 383 23.64 -2.37 6.78
C VAL A 383 24.07 -3.83 6.60
N THR A 384 25.15 -4.25 7.27
CA THR A 384 25.44 -5.68 7.47
C THR A 384 24.46 -6.30 8.46
N PHE A 385 24.55 -7.62 8.61
CA PHE A 385 23.84 -8.34 9.66
C PHE A 385 24.15 -7.76 11.05
N GLU A 386 25.43 -7.58 11.38
CA GLU A 386 25.88 -7.05 12.67
C GLU A 386 25.40 -5.61 12.89
N GLU A 387 25.63 -4.72 11.92
CA GLU A 387 25.20 -3.32 11.99
C GLU A 387 23.68 -3.18 12.19
N TYR A 388 22.88 -4.08 11.60
CA TYR A 388 21.44 -4.12 11.84
C TYR A 388 21.12 -4.50 13.28
N ILE A 389 21.72 -5.59 13.77
CA ILE A 389 21.44 -6.15 15.10
C ILE A 389 21.88 -5.18 16.20
N GLU A 390 23.01 -4.49 16.03
CA GLU A 390 23.46 -3.42 16.92
C GLU A 390 22.40 -2.32 17.05
N ARG A 391 21.90 -1.82 15.93
CA ARG A 391 20.86 -0.77 15.91
C ARG A 391 19.54 -1.25 16.48
N TYR A 392 19.15 -2.50 16.17
CA TYR A 392 17.95 -3.12 16.72
C TYR A 392 18.06 -3.24 18.25
N TYR A 393 19.21 -3.70 18.75
CA TYR A 393 19.49 -3.83 20.17
C TYR A 393 19.45 -2.48 20.89
N ASP A 394 20.14 -1.47 20.36
CA ASP A 394 20.17 -0.12 20.93
C ASP A 394 18.76 0.47 21.02
N TYR A 395 18.00 0.37 19.92
CA TYR A 395 16.61 0.85 19.87
C TYR A 395 15.73 0.11 20.88
N CYS A 396 15.72 -1.22 20.86
CA CYS A 396 14.83 -2.01 21.71
C CYS A 396 15.19 -1.91 23.19
N THR A 397 16.48 -1.80 23.53
CA THR A 397 16.94 -1.59 24.91
C THR A 397 16.54 -0.21 25.43
N MET A 398 16.73 0.84 24.62
CA MET A 398 16.26 2.18 24.96
C MET A 398 14.74 2.19 25.18
N MET A 399 13.99 1.55 24.28
CA MET A 399 12.54 1.47 24.39
C MET A 399 12.07 0.68 25.62
N LYS A 400 12.74 -0.43 25.95
CA LYS A 400 12.51 -1.16 27.20
C LYS A 400 12.69 -0.26 28.41
N MET A 401 13.78 0.52 28.48
CA MET A 401 14.03 1.47 29.58
C MET A 401 12.91 2.52 29.69
N CYS A 402 12.53 3.15 28.56
CA CYS A 402 11.42 4.11 28.55
C CYS A 402 10.11 3.50 29.06
N MET A 403 9.80 2.26 28.66
CA MET A 403 8.60 1.54 29.12
C MET A 403 8.66 1.23 30.63
N GLU A 404 9.82 0.84 31.15
CA GLU A 404 10.04 0.58 32.59
C GLU A 404 9.94 1.85 33.44
N GLU A 405 10.30 3.00 32.87
CA GLU A 405 10.17 4.33 33.49
C GLU A 405 8.76 4.95 33.31
N GLY A 406 7.85 4.27 32.61
CA GLY A 406 6.47 4.74 32.40
C GLY A 406 6.29 5.75 31.26
N TYR A 407 7.31 5.98 30.44
CA TYR A 407 7.24 6.79 29.22
C TYR A 407 6.61 5.98 28.08
N PHE A 408 5.30 5.77 28.12
CA PHE A 408 4.56 5.31 26.94
C PHE A 408 4.18 6.50 26.05
N PRO A 409 4.47 6.45 24.74
CA PRO A 409 3.70 7.20 23.77
C PRO A 409 2.31 6.55 23.71
N ASP A 410 1.36 7.15 24.42
CA ASP A 410 -0.05 6.76 24.40
C ASP A 410 -0.56 6.72 22.94
N GLY A 411 -1.34 5.67 22.64
CA GLY A 411 -1.88 5.42 21.30
C GLY A 411 -2.16 3.94 21.02
N ARG A 412 -1.45 3.03 21.66
CA ARG A 412 -1.82 1.60 21.70
C ARG A 412 -2.19 1.25 23.13
N GLY A 413 -3.44 1.48 23.49
CA GLY A 413 -4.02 1.07 24.76
C GLY A 413 -3.84 -0.45 24.97
N TYR A 414 -2.76 -0.86 25.61
CA TYR A 414 -2.71 -2.11 26.34
C TYR A 414 -3.50 -1.89 27.64
N GLY A 415 -4.82 -1.98 27.51
CA GLY A 415 -5.69 -2.27 28.64
C GLY A 415 -5.33 -3.63 29.20
N ARG A 416 -4.37 -3.67 30.12
CA ARG A 416 -4.18 -4.71 31.12
C ARG A 416 -3.60 -4.09 32.39
N LYS A 417 -4.50 -3.59 33.23
CA LYS A 417 -4.64 -4.05 34.62
C LYS A 417 -6.11 -3.99 35.00
#